data_AF-A0A1C6RBH3-F1
#
_entry.id   AF-A0A1C6RBH3-F1
#
_cell.length_a   1.000
_cell.length_b   1.000
_cell.length_c   1.000
_cell.angle_alpha   90.00
_cell.angle_beta   90.00
_cell.angle_gamma   90.00
#
_symmetry.space_group_name_H-M   'P 1'
#
loop_
_entity.id
_entity.type
_entity.pdbx_description
1 polymer ?
#
loop_
_entity_poly.entity_id
_entity_poly.type
_entity_poly.pdbx_seq_one_letter_code
_entity_poly.pdbx_strand_id
1 'polypeptide(L)'
;MSVAALSCAVMGYAFSLDPPTEEGYLSTPCAFSGEQMNYVRMIMIEAGVVAGDGVAQVLDTRGLEVTEETLPTRRFLYNEGHTTAAEAAFVARRLRAALDAQVVAELLVFLDDHPGEDQVTEWVRQFAAFNEQAAQQNGYYSC
;
A
#
# COMPACT_ATOMS: atom_id res chain seq x y z
N MET A 1 -2.34 -18.83 -29.67
CA MET A 1 -1.27 -18.10 -28.97
C MET A 1 -1.20 -16.69 -29.54
N SER A 2 -1.80 -15.72 -28.87
CA SER A 2 -1.29 -14.33 -28.80
C SER A 2 -2.15 -13.52 -27.83
N VAL A 3 -1.53 -13.16 -26.71
CA VAL A 3 -1.59 -11.88 -25.98
C VAL A 3 -2.91 -11.08 -26.07
N ALA A 4 -3.82 -11.32 -25.13
CA ALA A 4 -4.71 -10.29 -24.60
C ALA A 4 -4.30 -10.13 -23.13
N ALA A 5 -3.45 -9.18 -22.73
CA ALA A 5 -3.79 -7.76 -22.65
C ALA A 5 -5.21 -7.53 -22.10
N LEU A 6 -5.61 -8.30 -21.09
CA LEU A 6 -6.66 -7.88 -20.17
C LEU A 6 -6.04 -6.79 -19.28
N SER A 7 -6.02 -5.60 -19.87
CA SER A 7 -5.93 -4.33 -19.18
C SER A 7 -6.69 -4.40 -17.87
N CYS A 8 -5.99 -4.16 -16.76
CA CYS A 8 -6.56 -3.76 -15.50
C CYS A 8 -7.57 -2.65 -15.77
N ALA A 9 -8.85 -3.00 -15.93
CA ALA A 9 -9.92 -2.07 -16.26
C ALA A 9 -10.40 -1.32 -15.00
N VAL A 10 -9.48 -1.05 -14.07
CA VAL A 10 -9.66 -0.16 -12.95
C VAL A 10 -8.70 0.99 -13.22
N MET A 11 -9.20 2.23 -13.30
CA MET A 11 -8.33 3.41 -13.32
C MET A 11 -7.71 3.62 -11.91
N GLY A 12 -7.00 2.61 -11.38
CA GLY A 12 -6.57 2.50 -9.99
C GLY A 12 -5.75 1.23 -9.68
N TYR A 13 -5.63 0.91 -8.40
CA TYR A 13 -4.91 -0.23 -7.84
C TYR A 13 -5.90 -1.20 -7.17
N ALA A 14 -5.78 -2.48 -7.46
CA ALA A 14 -6.61 -3.55 -6.91
C ALA A 14 -5.74 -4.57 -6.15
N PHE A 15 -6.23 -5.04 -5.01
CA PHE A 15 -5.53 -6.03 -4.20
C PHE A 15 -6.44 -7.23 -3.89
N SER A 16 -5.99 -8.42 -4.25
CA SER A 16 -6.75 -9.68 -4.12
C SER A 16 -6.02 -10.70 -3.27
N LEU A 17 -6.75 -11.39 -2.40
CA LEU A 17 -6.24 -12.54 -1.66
C LEU A 17 -6.17 -13.80 -2.54
N ASP A 18 -7.02 -13.84 -3.58
CA ASP A 18 -7.05 -14.91 -4.56
C ASP A 18 -6.06 -14.63 -5.70
N PRO A 19 -5.44 -15.69 -6.27
CA PRO A 19 -4.61 -15.56 -7.45
C PRO A 19 -5.33 -14.90 -8.63
N PRO A 20 -4.57 -14.24 -9.53
CA PRO A 20 -5.06 -13.72 -10.79
C PRO A 20 -5.90 -14.74 -11.57
N THR A 21 -7.21 -14.55 -11.66
CA THR A 21 -8.09 -15.29 -12.59
C THR A 21 -8.99 -14.31 -13.32
N GLU A 22 -9.44 -14.64 -14.54
CA GLU A 22 -10.32 -13.74 -15.32
C GLU A 22 -11.62 -13.36 -14.58
N GLU A 23 -12.14 -14.24 -13.70
CA GLU A 23 -13.34 -13.98 -12.89
C GLU A 23 -13.04 -13.42 -11.49
N GLY A 24 -11.87 -13.71 -10.90
CA GLY A 24 -11.52 -13.40 -9.51
C GLY A 24 -11.29 -11.92 -9.21
N TYR A 25 -11.06 -11.08 -10.23
CA TYR A 25 -10.82 -9.64 -10.03
C TYR A 25 -12.09 -8.82 -9.82
N LEU A 26 -13.25 -9.34 -10.20
CA LEU A 26 -14.52 -8.63 -10.00
C LEU A 26 -14.95 -8.61 -8.52
N SER A 27 -14.31 -9.39 -7.66
CA SER A 27 -14.57 -9.46 -6.21
C SER A 27 -13.45 -8.84 -5.35
N THR A 28 -12.64 -7.92 -5.91
CA THR A 28 -11.44 -7.37 -5.24
C THR A 28 -11.77 -6.80 -3.84
N PRO A 29 -11.23 -7.39 -2.75
CA PRO A 29 -11.55 -6.96 -1.38
C PRO A 29 -11.06 -5.55 -1.01
N CYS A 30 -10.02 -5.04 -1.70
CA CYS A 30 -9.49 -3.70 -1.48
C CYS A 30 -9.06 -3.06 -2.82
N ALA A 31 -9.63 -1.90 -3.14
CA ALA A 31 -9.29 -1.16 -4.35
C ALA A 31 -9.18 0.34 -4.06
N PHE A 32 -8.19 0.98 -4.67
CA PHE A 32 -7.94 2.41 -4.56
C PHE A 32 -7.87 3.05 -5.93
N SER A 33 -8.34 4.30 -6.05
CA SER A 33 -7.99 5.13 -7.21
C SER A 33 -6.47 5.40 -7.23
N GLY A 34 -5.95 5.88 -8.36
CA GLY A 34 -4.54 6.28 -8.45
C GLY A 34 -4.16 7.36 -7.41
N GLU A 35 -5.07 8.30 -7.16
CA GLU A 35 -4.90 9.34 -6.14
C GLU A 35 -4.83 8.75 -4.73
N GLN A 36 -5.80 7.90 -4.37
CA GLN A 36 -5.85 7.26 -3.06
C GLN A 36 -4.56 6.47 -2.78
N MET A 37 -4.12 5.68 -3.76
CA MET A 37 -2.89 4.90 -3.62
C MET A 37 -1.64 5.77 -3.54
N ASN A 38 -1.62 6.94 -4.19
CA ASN A 38 -0.50 7.88 -4.04
C ASN A 38 -0.37 8.36 -2.60
N TYR A 39 -1.47 8.72 -1.93
CA TYR A 39 -1.45 9.07 -0.51
C TYR A 39 -1.01 7.91 0.37
N VAL A 40 -1.59 6.71 0.17
CA VAL A 40 -1.19 5.51 0.93
C VAL A 40 0.30 5.21 0.73
N ARG A 41 0.83 5.35 -0.49
CA ARG A 41 2.26 5.12 -0.79
C ARG A 41 3.16 6.14 -0.09
N MET A 42 2.79 7.42 -0.04
CA MET A 42 3.56 8.41 0.72
C MET A 42 3.65 8.01 2.20
N ILE A 43 2.54 7.56 2.78
CA ILE A 43 2.54 7.07 4.17
C ILE A 43 3.36 5.79 4.31
N MET A 44 3.34 4.88 3.34
CA MET A 44 4.20 3.69 3.34
C MET A 44 5.69 4.05 3.30
N ILE A 45 6.06 5.08 2.56
CA ILE A 45 7.44 5.59 2.53
C ILE A 45 7.80 6.12 3.92
N GLU A 46 7.01 7.03 4.47
CA GLU A 46 7.25 7.62 5.81
C GLU A 46 7.17 6.59 6.95
N ALA A 47 6.41 5.52 6.76
CA ALA A 47 6.35 4.38 7.66
C ALA A 47 7.50 3.38 7.45
N GLY A 48 8.46 3.65 6.57
CA GLY A 48 9.57 2.76 6.20
C GLY A 48 9.13 1.37 5.72
N VAL A 49 7.90 1.25 5.22
CA VAL A 49 7.36 0.03 4.59
C VAL A 49 8.08 -0.21 3.28
N VAL A 50 8.32 0.87 2.52
CA VAL A 50 9.03 0.84 1.24
C VAL A 50 10.19 1.82 1.21
N ALA A 51 11.27 1.44 0.53
CA ALA A 51 12.40 2.31 0.26
C ALA A 51 13.11 1.91 -1.06
N GLY A 52 13.94 2.82 -1.58
CA GLY A 52 14.74 2.60 -2.78
C GLY A 52 14.26 3.41 -3.99
N ASP A 53 14.96 3.25 -5.11
CA ASP A 53 14.66 3.95 -6.38
C ASP A 53 14.66 5.50 -6.26
N GLY A 54 15.53 6.03 -5.40
CA GLY A 54 15.63 7.48 -5.13
C GLY A 54 14.53 8.02 -4.21
N VAL A 55 13.68 7.16 -3.66
CA VAL A 55 12.62 7.51 -2.70
C VAL A 55 13.12 7.29 -1.28
N ALA A 56 12.98 8.30 -0.43
CA ALA A 56 13.40 8.30 0.97
C ALA A 56 12.37 9.00 1.87
N GLN A 57 12.38 8.64 3.15
CA GLN A 57 11.58 9.28 4.20
C GLN A 57 11.95 10.75 4.38
N VAL A 58 10.96 11.56 4.72
CA VAL A 58 11.11 13.00 5.00
C VAL A 58 10.98 13.31 6.49
N LEU A 59 10.07 12.64 7.20
CA LEU A 59 9.74 12.98 8.60
C LEU A 59 10.71 12.38 9.64
N ASP A 60 11.53 11.39 9.25
CA ASP A 60 12.47 10.65 10.14
C ASP A 60 11.84 10.25 11.49
N THR A 61 10.62 9.71 11.42
CA THR A 61 9.83 9.35 12.61
C THR A 61 10.46 8.17 13.35
N ARG A 62 10.81 8.37 14.62
CA ARG A 62 11.44 7.32 15.46
C ARG A 62 10.58 6.06 15.53
N GLY A 63 11.20 4.90 15.33
CA GLY A 63 10.53 3.59 15.29
C GLY A 63 9.93 3.24 13.93
N LEU A 64 9.98 4.16 12.96
CA LEU A 64 9.57 3.97 11.58
C LEU A 64 10.75 3.99 10.61
N GLU A 65 11.98 3.82 11.08
CA GLU A 65 13.18 3.79 10.24
C GLU A 65 13.15 2.62 9.25
N VAL A 66 13.83 2.78 8.10
CA VAL A 66 14.06 1.67 7.15
C VAL A 66 14.86 0.54 7.81
N THR A 67 14.46 -0.70 7.56
CA THR A 67 15.07 -1.91 8.14
C THR A 67 15.34 -2.97 7.06
N GLU A 68 15.91 -4.11 7.44
CA GLU A 68 16.08 -5.26 6.55
C GLU A 68 14.75 -5.87 6.08
N GLU A 69 13.64 -5.63 6.79
CA GLU A 69 12.29 -6.05 6.38
C GLU A 69 11.65 -5.09 5.35
N THR A 70 12.23 -3.89 5.16
CA THR A 70 11.67 -2.88 4.25
C THR A 70 11.64 -3.38 2.80
N LEU A 71 10.49 -3.22 2.15
CA LEU A 71 10.23 -3.72 0.81
C LEU A 71 10.76 -2.74 -0.25
N PRO A 72 11.15 -3.22 -1.44
CA PRO A 72 11.59 -2.31 -2.50
C PRO A 72 10.41 -1.53 -3.07
N THR A 73 10.57 -0.21 -3.27
CA THR A 73 9.51 0.69 -3.77
C THR A 73 8.79 0.15 -5.01
N ARG A 74 9.54 -0.41 -5.96
CA ARG A 74 8.98 -1.06 -7.17
C ARG A 74 7.86 -2.08 -6.91
N ARG A 75 7.81 -2.70 -5.73
CA ARG A 75 6.77 -3.68 -5.35
C ARG A 75 5.37 -3.08 -5.36
N PHE A 76 5.25 -1.77 -5.15
CA PHE A 76 3.98 -1.06 -5.06
C PHE A 76 3.82 0.02 -6.13
N LEU A 77 4.78 0.16 -7.06
CA LEU A 77 4.70 1.07 -8.20
C LEU A 77 3.93 0.47 -9.38
N TYR A 78 3.90 -0.86 -9.47
CA TYR A 78 3.34 -1.59 -10.60
C TYR A 78 2.30 -2.62 -10.14
N ASN A 79 1.36 -2.91 -11.02
CA ASN A 79 0.28 -3.87 -10.85
C ASN A 79 0.74 -5.30 -11.11
N GLU A 80 1.91 -5.65 -10.56
CA GLU A 80 2.57 -6.93 -10.81
C GLU A 80 3.34 -7.34 -9.56
N GLY A 81 2.81 -8.33 -8.85
CA GLY A 81 3.49 -8.85 -7.68
C GLY A 81 2.59 -9.67 -6.79
N HIS A 82 3.20 -10.67 -6.16
CA HIS A 82 2.65 -11.32 -5.00
C HIS A 82 3.35 -10.76 -3.76
N THR A 83 2.60 -10.19 -2.83
CA THR A 83 3.08 -9.86 -1.50
C THR A 83 2.79 -11.06 -0.61
N THR A 84 3.81 -11.65 0.00
CA THR A 84 3.67 -12.82 0.86
C THR A 84 2.97 -12.48 2.18
N ALA A 85 2.49 -13.50 2.91
CA ALA A 85 1.89 -13.30 4.23
C ALA A 85 2.80 -12.56 5.23
N ALA A 86 4.11 -12.85 5.21
CA ALA A 86 5.09 -12.19 6.08
C ALA A 86 5.29 -10.71 5.70
N GLU A 87 5.41 -10.43 4.40
CA GLU A 87 5.49 -9.06 3.89
C GLU A 87 4.20 -8.27 4.22
N ALA A 88 3.02 -8.89 4.09
CA ALA A 88 1.74 -8.27 4.46
C ALA A 88 1.65 -7.98 5.97
N ALA A 89 2.11 -8.90 6.83
CA ALA A 89 2.17 -8.68 8.27
C ALA A 89 3.09 -7.49 8.62
N PHE A 90 4.22 -7.36 7.93
CA PHE A 90 5.13 -6.23 8.07
C PHE A 90 4.45 -4.91 7.64
N VAL A 91 3.83 -4.87 6.46
CA VAL A 91 3.10 -3.69 5.97
C VAL A 91 2.03 -3.25 6.96
N ALA A 92 1.17 -4.18 7.42
CA ALA A 92 0.13 -3.90 8.40
C ALA A 92 0.70 -3.27 9.68
N ARG A 93 1.71 -3.90 10.29
CA ARG A 93 2.34 -3.43 11.54
C ARG A 93 2.86 -2.00 11.40
N ARG A 94 3.53 -1.71 10.29
CA ARG A 94 4.15 -0.40 10.05
C ARG A 94 3.12 0.69 9.75
N LEU A 95 2.05 0.37 9.00
CA LEU A 95 0.96 1.32 8.78
C LEU A 95 0.19 1.63 10.08
N ARG A 96 -0.01 0.64 10.96
CA ARG A 96 -0.59 0.88 12.29
C ARG A 96 0.31 1.81 13.13
N ALA A 97 1.60 1.54 13.17
CA ALA A 97 2.55 2.39 13.88
C ALA A 97 2.61 3.83 13.31
N ALA A 98 2.47 3.99 11.99
CA ALA A 98 2.41 5.31 11.36
C ALA A 98 1.14 6.09 11.72
N LEU A 99 0.00 5.40 11.85
CA LEU A 99 -1.24 6.00 12.35
C LEU A 99 -1.10 6.44 13.81
N ASP A 100 -0.51 5.60 14.67
CA ASP A 100 -0.28 5.92 16.08
C ASP A 100 0.70 7.09 16.25
N ALA A 101 1.69 7.20 15.36
CA ALA A 101 2.66 8.29 15.32
C ALA A 101 2.15 9.54 14.57
N GLN A 102 0.89 9.57 14.14
CA GLN A 102 0.27 10.70 13.44
C GLN A 102 0.99 11.15 12.16
N VAL A 103 1.67 10.22 11.47
CA VAL A 103 2.42 10.49 10.22
C VAL A 103 1.54 11.16 9.16
N VAL A 104 0.25 10.80 9.09
CA VAL A 104 -0.69 11.43 8.16
C VAL A 104 -0.84 12.92 8.43
N ALA A 105 -1.08 13.31 9.68
CA ALA A 105 -1.24 14.71 10.06
C ALA A 105 0.04 15.51 9.75
N GLU A 106 1.20 14.97 10.12
CA GLU A 106 2.49 15.63 9.89
C GLU A 106 2.82 15.80 8.41
N LEU A 107 2.58 14.76 7.60
CA LEU A 107 2.88 14.80 6.17
C LEU A 107 1.95 15.76 5.42
N LEU A 108 0.66 15.76 5.75
CA LEU A 108 -0.33 16.55 5.03
C LEU A 108 -0.16 18.06 5.24
N VAL A 109 0.48 18.53 6.32
CA VAL A 109 0.81 19.95 6.50
C VAL A 109 1.65 20.53 5.34
N PHE A 110 2.37 19.68 4.59
CA PHE A 110 3.16 20.08 3.43
C PHE A 110 2.40 20.09 2.10
N LEU A 111 1.12 19.69 2.07
CA LEU A 111 0.33 19.49 0.85
C LEU A 111 -0.90 20.41 0.84
N ASP A 112 -0.87 21.48 0.03
CA ASP A 112 -1.91 22.52 0.05
C ASP A 112 -3.31 22.03 -0.37
N ASP A 113 -3.42 21.04 -1.27
CA ASP A 113 -4.69 20.57 -1.86
C ASP A 113 -5.04 19.12 -1.45
N HIS A 114 -4.68 18.70 -0.23
CA HIS A 114 -4.96 17.34 0.22
C HIS A 114 -6.47 17.09 0.51
N PRO A 115 -6.98 15.85 0.37
CA PRO A 115 -8.40 15.52 0.60
C PRO A 115 -8.83 15.60 2.08
N GLY A 116 -7.87 15.74 3.01
CA GLY A 116 -8.11 15.89 4.44
C GLY A 116 -7.49 14.74 5.25
N GLU A 117 -7.04 15.03 6.47
CA GLU A 117 -6.41 14.07 7.37
C GLU A 117 -7.29 12.84 7.62
N ASP A 118 -8.57 13.05 7.94
CA ASP A 118 -9.52 11.98 8.21
C ASP A 118 -9.65 11.01 7.03
N GLN A 119 -9.67 11.56 5.80
CA GLN A 119 -9.89 10.77 4.60
C GLN A 119 -8.64 9.94 4.24
N VAL A 120 -7.44 10.54 4.32
CA VAL A 120 -6.18 9.80 4.10
C VAL A 120 -5.96 8.76 5.19
N THR A 121 -6.23 9.11 6.44
CA THR A 121 -6.17 8.19 7.59
C THR A 121 -7.04 6.97 7.38
N GLU A 122 -8.25 7.16 6.85
CA GLU A 122 -9.18 6.06 6.58
C GLU A 122 -8.66 5.13 5.48
N TRP A 123 -8.07 5.66 4.40
CA TRP A 123 -7.45 4.82 3.36
C TRP A 123 -6.28 4.00 3.90
N VAL A 124 -5.44 4.60 4.75
CA VAL A 124 -4.33 3.90 5.42
C VAL A 124 -4.87 2.80 6.34
N ARG A 125 -5.94 3.07 7.10
CA ARG A 125 -6.60 2.06 7.95
C ARG A 125 -7.16 0.90 7.13
N GLN A 126 -7.81 1.18 6.01
CA GLN A 126 -8.36 0.17 5.10
C GLN A 126 -7.23 -0.72 4.56
N PHE A 127 -6.13 -0.12 4.12
CA PHE A 127 -5.01 -0.90 3.59
C PHE A 127 -4.28 -1.70 4.68
N ALA A 128 -4.12 -1.14 5.88
CA ALA A 128 -3.58 -1.87 7.02
C ALA A 128 -4.45 -3.09 7.38
N ALA A 129 -5.78 -2.90 7.45
CA ALA A 129 -6.73 -3.98 7.73
C ALA A 129 -6.73 -5.08 6.66
N PHE A 130 -6.62 -4.70 5.38
CA PHE A 130 -6.47 -5.66 4.30
C PHE A 130 -5.17 -6.48 4.45
N ASN A 131 -4.06 -5.83 4.79
CA ASN A 131 -2.79 -6.52 5.03
C ASN A 131 -2.83 -7.43 6.26
N GLU A 132 -3.57 -7.08 7.31
CA GLU A 132 -3.82 -7.96 8.47
C GLU A 132 -4.57 -9.23 8.05
N GLN A 133 -5.55 -9.12 7.15
CA GLN A 133 -6.26 -10.28 6.59
C GLN A 133 -5.33 -11.12 5.70
N ALA A 134 -4.57 -10.49 4.82
CA ALA A 134 -3.62 -11.17 3.93
C ALA A 134 -2.52 -11.92 4.68
N ALA A 135 -2.07 -11.38 5.81
CA ALA A 135 -1.09 -12.01 6.70
C ALA A 135 -1.60 -13.31 7.34
N GLN A 136 -2.91 -13.48 7.49
CA GLN A 136 -3.53 -14.70 8.00
C GLN A 136 -3.77 -15.75 6.90
N GLN A 137 -3.46 -15.41 5.65
CA GLN A 137 -3.64 -16.26 4.48
C GLN A 137 -2.29 -16.47 3.78
N ASN A 138 -2.26 -16.49 2.45
CA ASN A 138 -1.02 -16.66 1.68
C ASN A 138 -0.38 -15.33 1.25
N GLY A 139 -0.91 -14.19 1.71
CA GLY A 139 -0.58 -12.87 1.17
C GLY A 139 -1.63 -12.37 0.18
N TYR A 140 -1.21 -11.53 -0.78
CA TYR A 140 -2.10 -10.95 -1.78
C TYR A 140 -1.39 -10.65 -3.10
N TYR A 141 -2.19 -10.44 -4.14
CA TYR A 141 -1.76 -10.06 -5.48
C TYR A 141 -2.20 -8.63 -5.77
N SER A 142 -1.31 -7.83 -6.34
CA SER A 142 -1.57 -6.44 -6.77
C SER A 142 -1.81 -6.37 -8.27
N CYS A 143 -2.87 -5.67 -8.68
CA CYS A 143 -3.34 -5.58 -10.07
C CYS A 143 -3.87 -4.20 -10.41
#